data_AF-A0A939S3L0-F1
#
_entry.id   AF-A0A939S3L0-F1
#
_cell.length_a   1.000
_cell.length_b   1.000
_cell.length_c   1.000
_cell.angle_alpha   90.00
_cell.angle_beta   90.00
_cell.angle_gamma   90.00
#
_symmetry.space_group_name_H-M   'P 1'
#
loop_
_entity.id
_entity.type
_entity.pdbx_description
1 polymer ?
#
loop_
_entity_poly.entity_id
_entity_poly.type
_entity_poly.pdbx_seq_one_letter_code
_entity_poly.pdbx_strand_id
1 'polypeptide(L)'
;MIRPRHPKSAIAPRHPATLTSLNNLAALYQAQGRYAEAEPLLQQAVSASREVLGPRHPATLTSLNNLATLYQAQGRYAEAEPLLQQVLSASREVLGARHPDTVATIQALASLYRAEGRNAEAESLLKDGNPPK
;
A
#
# COMPACT_ATOMS: atom_id res chain seq x y z
N MET A 1 2.49 -48.35 3.42
CA MET A 1 2.41 -47.07 4.17
C MET A 1 1.34 -46.21 3.53
N ILE A 2 0.20 -46.06 4.20
CA ILE A 2 -0.91 -45.20 3.79
C ILE A 2 -0.53 -43.77 4.20
N ARG A 3 -0.42 -42.82 3.26
CA ARG A 3 -0.42 -41.39 3.57
C ARG A 3 -1.86 -40.91 3.55
N PRO A 4 -2.46 -40.50 4.68
CA PRO A 4 -3.77 -39.87 4.64
C PRO A 4 -3.67 -38.34 4.73
N ARG A 5 -4.75 -37.72 4.23
CA ARG A 5 -5.26 -36.35 4.44
C ARG A 5 -4.89 -35.28 3.40
N HIS A 6 -5.77 -35.15 2.40
CA HIS A 6 -6.42 -33.85 2.14
C HIS A 6 -7.54 -33.67 3.19
N PRO A 7 -8.02 -32.48 3.59
CA PRO A 7 -8.20 -31.30 2.74
C PRO A 7 -8.03 -29.92 3.43
N LYS A 8 -7.66 -28.92 2.64
CA LYS A 8 -8.19 -27.55 2.72
C LYS A 8 -7.74 -26.91 1.42
N SER A 9 -8.64 -26.84 0.44
CA SER A 9 -8.56 -25.76 -0.54
C SER A 9 -8.84 -24.46 0.21
N ALA A 10 -7.87 -24.03 1.02
CA ALA A 10 -7.72 -22.62 1.28
C ALA A 10 -7.55 -22.02 -0.12
N ILE A 11 -8.48 -21.16 -0.52
CA ILE A 11 -8.28 -20.30 -1.66
C ILE A 11 -7.00 -19.55 -1.33
N ALA A 12 -5.86 -20.07 -1.80
CA ALA A 12 -4.60 -19.44 -1.55
C ALA A 12 -4.76 -18.04 -2.17
N PRO A 13 -4.43 -16.95 -1.46
CA PRO A 13 -4.44 -15.60 -2.02
C PRO A 13 -3.33 -15.43 -3.07
N ARG A 14 -3.00 -16.50 -3.80
CA ARG A 14 -1.96 -16.61 -4.82
C ARG A 14 -2.46 -16.22 -6.20
N HIS A 15 -3.77 -16.07 -6.39
CA HIS A 15 -4.30 -15.58 -7.66
C HIS A 15 -4.37 -14.04 -7.66
N PRO A 16 -3.82 -13.33 -8.67
CA PRO A 16 -3.83 -11.86 -8.74
C PRO A 16 -5.21 -11.23 -8.54
N ALA A 17 -6.28 -11.84 -9.06
CA ALA A 17 -7.65 -11.36 -8.85
C ALA A 17 -8.08 -11.36 -7.37
N THR A 18 -7.51 -12.24 -6.55
CA THR A 18 -7.76 -12.28 -5.09
C THR A 18 -7.09 -11.08 -4.41
N LEU A 19 -5.89 -10.68 -4.86
CA LEU A 19 -5.17 -9.51 -4.32
C LEU A 19 -5.93 -8.20 -4.59
N THR A 20 -6.45 -8.05 -5.81
CA THR A 20 -7.30 -6.90 -6.16
C THR A 20 -8.57 -6.87 -5.30
N SER A 21 -9.20 -8.03 -5.10
CA SER A 21 -10.41 -8.12 -4.28
C SER A 21 -10.17 -7.77 -2.81
N LEU A 22 -9.04 -8.19 -2.23
CA LEU A 22 -8.65 -7.83 -0.86
C LEU A 22 -8.45 -6.31 -0.71
N ASN A 23 -7.75 -5.68 -1.64
CA ASN A 23 -7.54 -4.23 -1.64
C ASN A 23 -8.87 -3.47 -1.76
N ASN A 24 -9.77 -3.90 -2.64
CA ASN A 24 -11.07 -3.25 -2.83
C ASN A 24 -11.97 -3.39 -1.59
N LEU A 25 -11.99 -4.57 -0.96
CA LEU A 25 -12.75 -4.79 0.25
C LEU A 25 -12.21 -3.96 1.42
N ALA A 26 -10.88 -3.87 1.55
CA ALA A 26 -10.26 -3.02 2.56
C ALA A 26 -10.59 -1.53 2.34
N ALA A 27 -10.56 -1.05 1.09
CA ALA A 27 -10.94 0.33 0.77
C ALA A 27 -12.41 0.62 1.13
N LEU A 28 -13.31 -0.34 0.90
CA LEU A 28 -14.71 -0.23 1.32
C LEU A 28 -14.84 -0.11 2.84
N TYR A 29 -14.13 -0.94 3.59
CA TYR A 29 -14.13 -0.86 5.06
C TYR A 29 -13.50 0.44 5.58
N GLN A 30 -12.40 0.90 4.98
CA GLN A 30 -11.82 2.20 5.30
C GLN A 30 -12.82 3.33 5.10
N ALA A 31 -13.55 3.35 3.97
CA ALA A 31 -14.57 4.36 3.70
C ALA A 31 -15.73 4.34 4.72
N GLN A 32 -15.96 3.21 5.38
CA GLN A 32 -16.94 3.05 6.46
C GLN A 32 -16.36 3.36 7.85
N GLY A 33 -15.08 3.74 7.95
CA GLY A 33 -14.38 3.91 9.23
C GLY A 33 -14.06 2.60 9.95
N ARG A 34 -14.25 1.47 9.28
CA ARG A 34 -14.05 0.09 9.79
C ARG A 34 -12.60 -0.34 9.65
N TYR A 35 -11.70 0.41 10.30
CA TYR A 35 -10.26 0.24 10.12
C TYR A 35 -9.74 -1.10 10.64
N ALA A 36 -10.34 -1.62 11.71
CA ALA A 36 -9.99 -2.92 12.29
C ALA A 36 -10.26 -4.09 11.32
N GLU A 37 -11.27 -3.97 10.45
CA GLU A 37 -11.53 -4.96 9.40
C GLU A 37 -10.69 -4.74 8.14
N ALA A 38 -10.32 -3.49 7.82
CA ALA A 38 -9.50 -3.16 6.65
C ALA A 38 -8.04 -3.61 6.80
N GLU A 39 -7.45 -3.42 7.99
CA GLU A 39 -6.04 -3.69 8.26
C GLU A 39 -5.59 -5.13 7.95
N PRO A 40 -6.25 -6.19 8.47
CA PRO A 40 -5.82 -7.55 8.21
C PRO A 40 -5.93 -7.93 6.72
N LEU A 41 -6.88 -7.34 5.99
CA LEU A 41 -7.02 -7.58 4.55
C LEU A 41 -5.84 -6.98 3.77
N LEU A 42 -5.40 -5.78 4.12
CA LEU A 42 -4.25 -5.14 3.48
C LEU A 42 -2.94 -5.83 3.86
N GLN A 43 -2.77 -6.25 5.12
CA GLN A 43 -1.61 -7.05 5.53
C GLN A 43 -1.55 -8.38 4.77
N GLN A 44 -2.70 -9.05 4.60
CA GLN A 44 -2.79 -10.26 3.79
C GLN A 44 -2.46 -10.00 2.31
N ALA A 45 -2.98 -8.90 1.74
CA ALA A 45 -2.70 -8.51 0.36
C ALA A 45 -1.20 -8.24 0.14
N VAL A 46 -0.55 -7.49 1.04
CA VAL A 46 0.89 -7.20 0.99
C VAL A 46 1.73 -8.47 1.09
N SER A 47 1.44 -9.35 2.05
CA SER A 47 2.19 -10.60 2.22
C SER A 47 2.05 -11.49 1.00
N ALA A 48 0.83 -11.68 0.50
CA ALA A 48 0.57 -12.54 -0.64
C ALA A 48 1.14 -11.98 -1.94
N SER A 49 1.00 -10.67 -2.20
CA SER A 49 1.57 -10.04 -3.39
C SER A 49 3.09 -10.07 -3.36
N ARG A 50 3.71 -9.86 -2.19
CA ARG A 50 5.16 -9.93 -2.03
C ARG A 50 5.70 -11.32 -2.29
N GLU A 51 5.01 -12.37 -1.82
CA GLU A 51 5.40 -13.77 -2.06
C GLU A 51 5.27 -14.15 -3.54
N VAL A 52 4.19 -13.74 -4.20
CA VAL A 52 3.85 -14.23 -5.56
C VAL A 52 4.50 -13.38 -6.66
N LEU A 53 4.51 -12.06 -6.48
CA LEU A 53 4.90 -11.09 -7.52
C LEU A 53 6.25 -10.43 -7.21
N GLY A 54 6.69 -10.51 -5.96
CA GLY A 54 7.90 -9.86 -5.48
C GLY A 54 7.64 -8.48 -4.84
N PRO A 55 8.63 -7.96 -4.08
CA PRO A 55 8.49 -6.77 -3.25
C PRO A 55 8.36 -5.45 -4.03
N ARG A 56 8.86 -5.41 -5.27
CA ARG A 56 8.86 -4.20 -6.13
C ARG A 56 7.79 -4.23 -7.22
N HIS A 57 6.98 -5.29 -7.28
CA HIS A 57 5.92 -5.39 -8.27
C HIS A 57 4.85 -4.31 -8.01
N PRO A 58 4.29 -3.66 -9.06
CA PRO A 58 3.31 -2.58 -8.90
C PRO A 58 2.15 -2.94 -7.96
N ALA A 59 1.54 -4.12 -8.11
CA ALA A 59 0.48 -4.57 -7.20
C ALA A 59 0.90 -4.71 -5.72
N THR A 60 2.17 -5.04 -5.44
CA THR A 60 2.72 -5.06 -4.07
C THR A 60 2.88 -3.65 -3.54
N LEU A 61 3.35 -2.72 -4.38
CA LEU A 61 3.48 -1.31 -4.04
C LEU A 61 2.11 -0.66 -3.78
N THR A 62 1.10 -0.97 -4.59
CA THR A 62 -0.29 -0.53 -4.38
C THR A 62 -0.82 -1.02 -3.02
N SER A 63 -0.62 -2.30 -2.69
CA SER A 63 -1.10 -2.87 -1.43
C SER A 63 -0.40 -2.23 -0.21
N LEU A 64 0.91 -1.95 -0.32
CA LEU A 64 1.67 -1.24 0.71
C LEU A 64 1.19 0.21 0.87
N ASN A 65 0.93 0.92 -0.23
CA ASN A 65 0.40 2.28 -0.20
C ASN A 65 -0.98 2.36 0.48
N ASN A 66 -1.85 1.39 0.18
CA ASN A 66 -3.16 1.29 0.82
C ASN A 66 -3.03 1.05 2.33
N LEU A 67 -2.13 0.15 2.76
CA LEU A 67 -1.88 -0.10 4.18
C LEU A 67 -1.38 1.17 4.89
N ALA A 68 -0.47 1.90 4.26
CA ALA A 68 0.04 3.15 4.82
C ALA A 68 -1.04 4.24 4.89
N THR A 69 -1.89 4.34 3.87
CA THR A 69 -3.03 5.27 3.86
C THR A 69 -4.04 4.93 4.95
N LEU A 70 -4.25 3.64 5.23
CA LEU A 70 -5.09 3.19 6.34
C LEU A 70 -4.50 3.62 7.69
N TYR A 71 -3.19 3.48 7.89
CA TYR A 71 -2.52 3.96 9.10
C TYR A 71 -2.60 5.48 9.24
N GLN A 72 -2.44 6.22 8.14
CA GLN A 72 -2.64 7.67 8.14
C GLN A 72 -4.07 8.06 8.56
N ALA A 73 -5.09 7.35 8.06
CA ALA A 73 -6.49 7.59 8.44
C ALA A 73 -6.77 7.30 9.93
N GLN A 74 -5.96 6.44 10.57
CA GLN A 74 -6.00 6.15 12.00
C GLN A 74 -5.13 7.12 12.84
N GLY A 75 -4.43 8.07 12.22
CA GLY A 75 -3.45 8.93 12.90
C GLY A 75 -2.15 8.23 13.29
N ARG A 76 -1.92 7.00 12.79
CA ARG A 76 -0.72 6.19 13.05
C ARG A 76 0.41 6.58 12.09
N TYR A 77 0.82 7.85 12.13
CA TYR A 77 1.79 8.41 11.16
C TYR A 77 3.17 7.74 11.23
N ALA A 78 3.61 7.36 12.43
CA ALA A 78 4.88 6.64 12.64
C ALA A 78 4.94 5.28 11.91
N GLU A 79 3.79 4.65 11.66
CA GLU A 79 3.71 3.40 10.89
C GLU A 79 3.49 3.65 9.39
N ALA A 80 2.82 4.75 9.03
CA ALA A 80 2.54 5.11 7.65
C ALA A 80 3.77 5.66 6.91
N GLU A 81 4.55 6.55 7.54
CA GLU A 81 5.70 7.22 6.92
C GLU A 81 6.73 6.25 6.32
N PRO A 82 7.28 5.26 7.05
CA PRO A 82 8.31 4.37 6.49
C PRO A 82 7.78 3.54 5.32
N LEU A 83 6.49 3.16 5.35
CA LEU A 83 5.86 2.45 4.25
C LEU A 83 5.73 3.33 3.01
N LEU A 84 5.28 4.57 3.17
CA LEU A 84 5.16 5.53 2.06
C LEU A 84 6.52 5.86 1.45
N GLN A 85 7.56 6.04 2.27
CA GLN A 85 8.93 6.26 1.79
C GLN A 85 9.46 5.04 0.99
N GLN A 86 9.21 3.82 1.49
CA GLN A 86 9.56 2.59 0.78
C GLN A 86 8.85 2.51 -0.58
N VAL A 87 7.54 2.75 -0.60
CA VAL A 87 6.73 2.72 -1.83
C VAL A 87 7.18 3.80 -2.80
N LEU A 88 7.47 5.01 -2.33
CA LEU A 88 7.88 6.13 -3.17
C LEU A 88 9.21 5.82 -3.88
N SER A 89 10.18 5.30 -3.14
CA SER A 89 11.47 4.90 -3.70
C SER A 89 11.30 3.83 -4.78
N ALA A 90 10.57 2.76 -4.47
CA ALA A 90 10.37 1.65 -5.41
C ALA A 90 9.51 2.04 -6.62
N SER A 91 8.44 2.83 -6.43
CA SER A 91 7.56 3.27 -7.53
C SER A 91 8.26 4.26 -8.47
N ARG A 92 9.13 5.14 -7.96
CA ARG A 92 9.99 5.99 -8.81
C ARG A 92 10.91 5.16 -9.70
N GLU A 93 11.55 4.12 -9.16
CA GLU A 93 12.44 3.25 -9.93
C GLU A 93 11.68 2.39 -10.96
N VAL A 94 10.53 1.83 -10.58
CA VAL A 94 9.81 0.83 -11.40
C VAL A 94 8.83 1.47 -12.39
N LEU A 95 8.13 2.51 -11.97
CA LEU A 95 7.02 3.14 -12.71
C LEU A 95 7.37 4.53 -13.25
N GLY A 96 8.37 5.18 -12.66
CA GLY A 96 8.75 6.56 -12.97
C GLY A 96 8.01 7.58 -12.10
N ALA A 97 8.59 8.79 -12.03
CA ALA A 97 8.13 9.85 -11.14
C ALA A 97 6.71 10.37 -11.44
N ARG A 98 6.29 10.34 -12.72
CA ARG A 98 4.98 10.84 -13.18
C ARG A 98 3.88 9.77 -13.23
N HIS A 99 4.18 8.53 -12.86
CA HIS A 99 3.17 7.47 -12.86
C HIS A 99 2.10 7.76 -11.80
N PRO A 100 0.81 7.48 -12.07
CA PRO A 100 -0.28 7.73 -11.13
C PRO A 100 -0.04 7.17 -9.72
N ASP A 101 0.47 5.93 -9.60
CA ASP A 101 0.77 5.32 -8.31
C ASP A 101 1.92 6.03 -7.55
N THR A 102 2.94 6.49 -8.28
CA THR A 102 4.04 7.28 -7.70
C THR A 102 3.50 8.61 -7.20
N VAL A 103 2.68 9.30 -8.00
CA VAL A 103 2.05 10.57 -7.63
C VAL A 103 1.11 10.40 -6.43
N ALA A 104 0.33 9.33 -6.37
CA ALA A 104 -0.54 9.03 -5.24
C ALA A 104 0.28 8.84 -3.94
N THR A 105 1.43 8.16 -4.02
CA THR A 105 2.33 7.98 -2.88
C THR A 105 2.93 9.32 -2.41
N ILE A 106 3.31 10.20 -3.35
CA ILE A 106 3.80 11.56 -3.06
C ILE A 106 2.72 12.37 -2.34
N GLN A 107 1.47 12.30 -2.81
CA GLN A 107 0.34 13.01 -2.19
C GLN A 107 0.04 12.49 -0.79
N ALA A 108 0.08 11.18 -0.58
CA ALA A 108 -0.11 10.57 0.73
C ALA A 108 0.97 11.02 1.71
N LEU A 109 2.26 10.93 1.32
CA LEU A 109 3.37 11.32 2.18
C LEU A 109 3.38 12.84 2.47
N ALA A 110 3.05 13.67 1.48
CA ALA A 110 2.90 15.11 1.70
C ALA A 110 1.73 15.45 2.66
N SER A 111 0.64 14.69 2.58
CA SER A 111 -0.51 14.84 3.50
C SER A 111 -0.14 14.43 4.92
N LEU A 112 0.63 13.35 5.08
CA LEU A 112 1.20 12.93 6.36
C LEU A 112 2.07 14.03 6.96
N TYR A 113 3.04 14.56 6.19
CA TYR A 113 3.92 15.63 6.67
C TYR A 113 3.14 16.88 7.09
N ARG A 114 2.10 17.26 6.36
CA ARG A 114 1.21 18.36 6.79
C ARG A 114 0.51 18.07 8.11
N ALA A 115 0.03 16.83 8.31
CA ALA A 115 -0.63 16.43 9.54
C ALA A 115 0.32 16.45 10.75
N GLU A 116 1.62 16.23 10.55
CA GLU A 116 2.66 16.35 11.57
C GLU A 116 3.23 17.78 11.72
N GLY A 117 2.75 18.75 10.94
CA GLY A 117 3.25 20.13 10.95
C GLY A 117 4.55 20.35 10.16
N ARG A 118 5.05 19.32 9.48
CA ARG A 118 6.25 19.32 8.61
C ARG A 118 5.95 19.92 7.23
N ASN A 119 5.42 21.14 7.19
CA ASN A 119 4.91 21.77 5.97
C ASN A 119 6.00 21.99 4.90
N ALA A 120 7.23 22.31 5.30
CA ALA A 120 8.34 22.51 4.37
C ALA A 120 8.70 21.23 3.61
N GLU A 121 8.68 20.08 4.29
CA GLU A 121 8.95 18.77 3.69
C GLU A 121 7.84 18.36 2.72
N ALA A 122 6.58 18.62 3.08
CA ALA A 122 5.44 18.40 2.20
C ALA A 122 5.54 19.22 0.91
N GLU A 123 5.92 20.50 1.00
CA GLU A 123 6.09 21.37 -0.17
C GLU A 123 7.26 20.93 -1.06
N SER A 124 8.40 20.58 -0.47
CA SER A 124 9.56 20.08 -1.23
C SER A 124 9.18 18.82 -2.00
N LEU A 125 8.51 17.88 -1.33
CA LEU A 125 8.11 16.61 -1.92
C LEU A 125 7.16 16.79 -3.11
N LEU A 126 6.20 17.71 -3.02
CA LEU A 126 5.27 18.00 -4.11
C LEU A 126 5.94 18.68 -5.31
N LYS A 127 6.97 19.49 -5.07
CA LYS A 127 7.78 20.12 -6.14
C LYS A 127 8.64 19.08 -6.86
N ASP A 128 9.32 18.22 -6.11
CA ASP A 128 10.16 17.16 -6.67
C ASP A 128 9.36 16.07 -7.41
N GLY A 129 8.10 15.88 -7.03
CA GLY A 129 7.17 14.95 -7.69
C GLY A 129 6.67 15.39 -9.06
N ASN A 130 6.80 16.67 -9.40
CA ASN A 130 6.29 17.24 -10.65
C ASN A 130 7.41 17.97 -11.40
N PRO A 131 8.40 17.25 -11.98
CA PRO A 131 9.46 17.90 -12.73
C PRO A 131 8.85 18.71 -13.88
N PRO A 132 9.38 19.91 -14.21
CA PRO A 132 8.83 20.76 -15.26
C PRO A 132 8.74 20.03 -16.61
N LYS A 133 7.79 20.44 -17.45
CA LYS A 133 7.48 19.82 -18.76
C LYS A 133 8.69 19.81 -19.68
#